data_AF-A0A7C2R0I9-F1
#
_entry.id   AF-A0A7C2R0I9-F1
#
_cell.length_a   1.000
_cell.length_b   1.000
_cell.length_c   1.000
_cell.angle_alpha   90.00
_cell.angle_beta   90.00
_cell.angle_gamma   90.00
#
_symmetry.space_group_name_H-M   'P 1'
#
loop_
_entity.id
_entity.type
_entity.pdbx_description
1 polymer ?
#
loop_
_entity_poly.entity_id
_entity_poly.type
_entity_poly.pdbx_seq_one_letter_code
_entity_poly.pdbx_strand_id
1 'polypeptide(L)'
;MKKLIVCVLVFFGGQLFSQENRQYSVEANYFYGNIVEHSPAISHLITHYPEGILLSFSKKTFGENAWERRYNYPELGVTFTYQDLKNQYLGENYGLYAHMG
;
A
#
# COMPACT_ATOMS: atom_id res chain seq x y z
N MET A 1 -23.58 -14.63 43.43
CA MET A 1 -23.65 -14.63 41.95
C MET A 1 -23.58 -13.22 41.35
N LYS A 2 -24.42 -12.26 41.77
CA LYS A 2 -24.41 -10.87 41.22
C LYS A 2 -23.07 -10.14 41.34
N LYS A 3 -22.38 -10.24 42.49
CA LYS A 3 -21.07 -9.59 42.72
C LYS A 3 -19.96 -10.13 41.81
N LEU A 4 -20.03 -11.43 41.47
CA LEU A 4 -19.04 -12.10 40.63
C LEU A 4 -19.17 -11.67 39.16
N ILE A 5 -20.40 -11.47 38.69
CA ILE A 5 -20.71 -10.94 37.35
C ILE A 5 -20.18 -9.51 37.19
N VAL A 6 -20.31 -8.68 38.22
CA VAL A 6 -19.78 -7.30 38.20
C VAL A 6 -18.26 -7.30 38.15
N CYS A 7 -17.58 -8.16 38.91
CA CYS A 7 -16.12 -8.29 38.86
C CYS A 7 -15.63 -8.72 37.46
N VAL A 8 -16.33 -9.66 36.82
CA VAL A 8 -16.02 -10.11 35.45
C VAL A 8 -16.21 -8.98 34.44
N LEU A 9 -17.31 -8.21 34.53
CA LEU A 9 -17.57 -7.08 33.64
C LEU A 9 -16.52 -5.97 33.77
N VAL A 10 -16.09 -5.64 34.99
CA VAL A 10 -15.05 -4.62 35.22
C VAL A 10 -13.69 -5.08 34.69
N PHE A 11 -13.36 -6.37 34.87
CA PHE A 11 -12.10 -6.93 34.39
C PHE A 11 -12.01 -6.97 32.85
N PHE A 12 -13.12 -7.33 32.17
CA PHE A 12 -13.18 -7.29 30.70
C PHE A 12 -13.30 -5.85 30.14
N GLY A 13 -13.99 -4.94 30.83
CA GLY A 13 -14.10 -3.54 30.42
C GLY A 13 -12.78 -2.77 30.47
N GLY A 14 -11.86 -3.15 31.38
CA GLY A 14 -10.54 -2.54 31.50
C GLY A 14 -9.54 -2.89 30.38
N GLN A 15 -9.89 -3.83 29.48
CA GLN A 15 -9.04 -4.25 28.36
C GLN A 15 -9.39 -3.54 27.04
N LEU A 16 -10.28 -2.54 27.08
CA LEU A 16 -10.66 -1.78 25.89
C LEU A 16 -9.62 -0.70 25.60
N PHE A 17 -8.62 -1.03 24.77
CA PHE A 17 -7.77 -0.05 24.13
C PHE A 17 -8.51 0.54 22.93
N SER A 18 -8.67 1.87 22.89
CA SER A 18 -9.13 2.56 21.68
C SER A 18 -8.03 2.45 20.62
N GLN A 19 -8.39 2.16 19.38
CA GLN A 19 -7.42 2.11 18.29
C GLN A 19 -6.92 3.54 18.04
N GLU A 20 -5.66 3.78 18.38
CA GLU A 20 -4.97 5.00 17.97
C GLU A 20 -4.93 5.05 16.44
N ASN A 21 -5.18 6.22 15.88
CA ASN A 21 -5.35 6.41 14.45
C ASN A 21 -4.02 6.05 13.76
N ARG A 22 -3.96 4.89 13.10
CA ARG A 22 -2.74 4.44 12.44
C ARG A 22 -2.38 5.41 11.33
N GLN A 23 -1.43 6.28 11.64
CA GLN A 23 -0.98 7.30 10.71
C GLN A 23 -0.13 6.69 9.59
N TYR A 24 0.46 5.52 9.80
CA TYR A 24 1.34 4.87 8.84
C TYR A 24 0.76 3.54 8.37
N SER A 25 0.87 3.29 7.08
CA SER A 25 0.44 2.07 6.38
C SER A 25 1.62 1.51 5.60
N VAL A 26 1.77 0.18 5.63
CA VAL A 26 2.74 -0.54 4.82
C VAL A 26 1.99 -1.57 4.00
N GLU A 27 2.21 -1.55 2.70
CA GLU A 27 1.59 -2.46 1.75
C GLU A 27 2.65 -3.18 0.94
N ALA A 28 2.43 -4.47 0.70
CA ALA A 28 3.26 -5.28 -0.15
C ALA A 28 2.35 -6.08 -1.08
N ASN A 29 2.48 -5.84 -2.37
CA ASN A 29 1.65 -6.42 -3.41
C ASN A 29 2.54 -7.19 -4.38
N TYR A 30 2.17 -8.43 -4.69
CA TYR A 30 2.72 -9.19 -5.80
C TYR A 30 1.76 -9.11 -6.98
N PHE A 31 2.26 -8.90 -8.18
CA PHE A 31 1.44 -8.87 -9.39
C PHE A 31 2.02 -9.74 -10.51
N TYR A 32 1.10 -10.24 -11.32
CA TYR A 32 1.37 -10.99 -12.54
C TYR A 32 0.39 -10.49 -13.61
N GLY A 33 0.89 -10.13 -14.78
CA GLY A 33 0.12 -9.34 -15.74
C GLY A 33 0.40 -9.65 -17.21
N ASN A 34 -0.17 -8.81 -18.07
CA ASN A 34 -0.03 -8.89 -19.53
C ASN A 34 0.46 -7.54 -20.06
N ILE A 35 1.38 -7.57 -21.03
CA ILE A 35 1.71 -6.39 -21.83
C ILE A 35 0.70 -6.34 -22.98
N VAL A 36 -0.10 -5.28 -23.05
CA VAL A 36 -1.02 -5.09 -24.18
C VAL A 36 -0.24 -4.59 -25.38
N GLU A 37 -0.32 -5.33 -26.48
CA GLU A 37 0.26 -4.93 -27.76
C GLU A 37 -0.51 -3.74 -28.33
N HIS A 38 0.09 -2.55 -28.28
CA HIS A 38 -0.46 -1.33 -28.87
C HIS A 38 0.13 -1.01 -30.26
N SER A 39 1.10 -1.80 -30.73
CA SER A 39 1.71 -1.66 -32.06
C SER A 39 2.43 -2.96 -32.48
N PRO A 40 2.31 -3.38 -33.76
CA PRO A 40 3.06 -4.54 -34.30
C PRO A 40 4.57 -4.42 -34.12
N ALA A 41 5.10 -3.19 -34.08
CA ALA A 41 6.53 -2.94 -33.92
C ALA A 41 7.08 -3.45 -32.57
N ILE A 42 6.26 -3.54 -31.52
CA ILE A 42 6.69 -3.97 -30.19
C ILE A 42 6.33 -5.43 -29.87
N SER A 43 5.61 -6.11 -30.77
CA SER A 43 5.17 -7.50 -30.59
C SER A 43 6.32 -8.44 -30.18
N HIS A 44 7.49 -8.27 -30.79
CA HIS A 44 8.69 -9.06 -30.51
C HIS A 44 9.29 -8.85 -29.11
N LEU A 45 8.90 -7.78 -28.40
CA LEU A 45 9.32 -7.51 -27.03
C LEU A 45 8.38 -8.15 -26.00
N ILE A 46 7.17 -8.53 -26.41
CA ILE A 46 6.17 -9.19 -25.55
C ILE A 46 6.41 -10.69 -25.62
N THR A 47 7.42 -11.17 -24.88
CA THR A 47 7.84 -12.57 -24.90
C THR A 47 7.12 -13.43 -23.86
N HIS A 48 6.75 -12.84 -22.72
CA HIS A 48 6.03 -13.54 -21.66
C HIS A 48 5.25 -12.57 -20.77
N TYR A 49 4.59 -13.12 -19.76
CA TYR A 49 3.80 -12.37 -18.78
C TYR A 49 4.72 -11.72 -17.74
N PRO A 50 4.67 -10.38 -17.57
CA PRO A 50 5.47 -9.71 -16.55
C PRO A 50 5.00 -10.04 -15.14
N GLU A 51 5.94 -10.05 -14.21
CA GLU A 51 5.70 -10.20 -12.78
C GLU A 51 6.44 -9.15 -11.98
N GLY A 52 5.99 -8.88 -10.76
CA GLY A 52 6.64 -7.88 -9.95
C GLY A 52 6.10 -7.76 -8.54
N ILE A 53 6.79 -6.92 -7.76
CA ILE A 53 6.45 -6.59 -6.39
C ILE A 53 6.35 -5.07 -6.27
N LEU A 54 5.35 -4.61 -5.53
CA LEU A 54 5.14 -3.22 -5.19
C LEU A 54 5.10 -3.09 -3.68
N LEU A 55 6.03 -2.33 -3.13
CA LEU A 55 6.15 -2.06 -1.70
C LEU A 55 5.83 -0.58 -1.46
N SER A 56 4.80 -0.29 -0.69
CA SER A 56 4.38 1.08 -0.40
C SER A 56 4.43 1.35 1.09
N PHE A 57 5.05 2.48 1.45
CA PHE A 57 4.98 3.07 2.77
C PHE A 57 4.21 4.38 2.66
N SER A 58 3.11 4.47 3.38
CA SER A 58 2.16 5.58 3.32
C SER A 58 1.95 6.19 4.70
N LYS A 59 1.72 7.49 4.73
CA LYS A 59 1.38 8.30 5.90
C LYS A 59 0.07 9.04 5.64
N LYS A 60 -0.97 8.70 6.38
CA LYS A 60 -2.25 9.42 6.38
C LYS A 60 -2.13 10.76 7.10
N THR A 61 -2.74 11.80 6.54
CA THR A 61 -2.74 13.13 7.14
C THR A 61 -4.07 13.41 7.86
N PHE A 62 -4.05 14.29 8.87
CA PHE A 62 -5.20 14.54 9.74
C PHE A 62 -5.44 16.03 10.06
N GLY A 63 -4.80 16.94 9.34
CA GLY A 63 -4.97 18.39 9.51
C GLY A 63 -3.93 19.05 10.40
N GLU A 64 -2.78 18.39 10.63
CA GLU A 64 -1.66 18.96 11.40
C GLU A 64 -1.08 20.19 10.69
N ASN A 65 -1.17 20.21 9.35
CA ASN A 65 -0.76 21.34 8.54
C ASN A 65 -1.94 21.96 7.80
N ALA A 66 -1.90 23.29 7.60
CA ALA A 66 -2.97 24.03 6.90
C ALA A 66 -3.21 23.55 5.46
N TRP A 67 -2.19 23.01 4.78
CA TRP A 67 -2.32 22.48 3.43
C TRP A 67 -3.06 21.14 3.40
N GLU A 68 -2.99 20.31 4.45
CA GLU A 68 -3.64 19.00 4.48
C GLU A 68 -5.15 19.14 4.28
N ARG A 69 -5.79 20.09 4.98
CA ARG A 69 -7.21 20.38 4.81
C ARG A 69 -7.54 20.96 3.43
N ARG A 70 -6.63 21.72 2.81
CA ARG A 70 -6.83 22.27 1.45
C ARG A 70 -6.88 21.16 0.40
N TYR A 71 -6.15 20.06 0.62
CA TYR A 71 -6.09 18.89 -0.25
C TYR A 71 -6.91 17.70 0.27
N ASN A 72 -7.88 17.94 1.16
CA ASN A 72 -8.77 16.91 1.69
C ASN A 72 -8.07 15.76 2.42
N TYR A 73 -7.05 16.07 3.22
CA TYR A 73 -6.29 15.13 4.05
C TYR A 73 -5.66 13.99 3.23
N PRO A 74 -4.76 14.32 2.29
CA PRO A 74 -4.19 13.33 1.39
C PRO A 74 -3.29 12.33 2.13
N GLU A 75 -3.11 11.15 1.54
CA GLU A 75 -2.12 10.18 2.01
C GLU A 75 -0.79 10.42 1.28
N LEU A 76 0.30 10.63 2.00
CA LEU A 76 1.62 10.83 1.42
C LEU A 76 2.49 9.60 1.64
N GLY A 77 3.22 9.17 0.62
CA GLY A 77 4.06 8.00 0.77
C GLY A 77 5.18 7.88 -0.25
N VAL A 78 5.90 6.77 -0.13
CA VAL A 78 6.92 6.32 -1.05
C VAL A 78 6.59 4.89 -1.47
N THR A 79 6.70 4.63 -2.76
CA THR A 79 6.50 3.31 -3.34
C THR A 79 7.76 2.87 -4.07
N PHE A 80 8.21 1.68 -3.76
CA PHE A 80 9.22 0.94 -4.49
C PHE A 80 8.55 -0.11 -5.37
N THR A 81 9.04 -0.25 -6.60
CA THR A 81 8.58 -1.26 -7.54
C THR A 81 9.75 -2.07 -8.07
N TYR A 82 9.52 -3.37 -8.17
CA TYR A 82 10.34 -4.29 -8.93
C TYR A 82 9.44 -4.96 -9.96
N GLN A 83 9.89 -5.02 -11.21
CA GLN A 83 9.14 -5.64 -12.29
C GLN A 83 10.08 -6.37 -13.25
N ASP A 84 9.88 -7.67 -13.40
CA ASP A 84 10.56 -8.48 -14.41
C ASP A 84 9.66 -8.59 -15.66
N LEU A 85 10.15 -8.08 -16.79
CA LEU A 85 9.43 -8.07 -18.07
C LEU A 85 9.62 -9.35 -18.88
N LYS A 86 10.40 -10.31 -18.37
CA LYS A 86 10.65 -11.63 -18.97
C LYS A 86 11.12 -11.55 -20.43
N ASN A 87 11.90 -10.51 -20.74
CA ASN A 87 12.47 -10.26 -22.05
C ASN A 87 13.95 -9.86 -21.89
N GLN A 88 14.85 -10.45 -22.67
CA GLN A 88 16.29 -10.18 -22.55
C GLN A 88 16.70 -8.73 -22.82
N TYR A 89 15.92 -7.99 -23.62
CA TYR A 89 16.22 -6.61 -23.97
C TYR A 89 15.56 -5.62 -23.00
N LEU A 90 14.37 -5.95 -22.47
CA LEU A 90 13.69 -5.12 -21.48
C LEU A 90 14.18 -5.36 -20.06
N GLY A 91 14.55 -6.62 -19.75
CA GLY A 91 15.10 -7.04 -18.48
C GLY A 91 14.16 -6.79 -17.29
N GLU A 92 14.78 -6.32 -16.21
CA GLU A 92 14.14 -5.99 -14.94
C GLU A 92 14.12 -4.46 -14.76
N ASN A 93 13.00 -3.96 -14.25
CA ASN A 93 12.78 -2.56 -13.94
C ASN A 93 12.65 -2.35 -12.44
N TYR A 94 13.35 -1.34 -11.93
CA TYR A 94 13.34 -0.95 -10.52
C TYR A 94 12.91 0.52 -10.44
N GLY A 95 11.85 0.79 -9.70
CA GLY A 95 11.29 2.12 -9.52
C GLY A 95 11.26 2.53 -8.07
N LEU A 96 11.52 3.81 -7.80
CA LEU A 96 11.29 4.43 -6.50
C LEU A 96 10.67 5.80 -6.72
N TYR A 97 9.46 6.00 -6.19
CA TYR A 97 8.73 7.24 -6.39
C TYR A 97 7.93 7.63 -5.14
N ALA A 98 7.75 8.94 -4.96
CA ALA A 98 6.82 9.48 -3.99
C ALA A 98 5.40 9.46 -4.58
N HIS A 99 4.39 9.22 -3.75
CA HIS A 99 2.99 9.26 -4.13
C HIS A 99 2.17 10.11 -3.16
N MET A 100 1.08 10.67 -3.68
CA MET A 100 0.07 11.40 -2.92
C MET A 100 -1.30 10.91 -3.37
N GLY A 101 -2.07 10.32 -2.46
CA GLY A 101 -3.41 9.75 -2.68
C GLY A 101 -4.51 10.55 -2.01
#